data_AF-A0A978SAM4-F1
#
_entry.id   AF-A0A978SAM4-F1
#
_cell.length_a   1.000
_cell.length_b   1.000
_cell.length_c   1.000
_cell.angle_alpha   90.00
_cell.angle_beta   90.00
_cell.angle_gamma   90.00
#
_symmetry.space_group_name_H-M   'P 1'
#
loop_
_entity.id
_entity.type
_entity.pdbx_description
1 polymer ?
#
loop_
_entity_poly.entity_id
_entity_poly.type
_entity_poly.pdbx_seq_one_letter_code
_entity_poly.pdbx_strand_id
1 'polypeptide(L)'
;MVCDRPISLLVLIPVFNDWKSLSLLLAELDKTFAESEQICSVLVVDDASTIQVPSEYLLEPYQAIQTVDILELRRNLGHQRAIAIGLAYAEANLQHDAVLVMDGDGEDTPAEALRLIDKCREEKMQKIVFARRSQRSESPIFQAFYAVYRLLYRLLTGQTINFGNFSIIPAEPLQRLAAVSELWNHYAAGVMRSRVPWTDIPTKRGYRLHGTSKMNFASLVIHGLSAISVFSEIIGARLLFFSSVLILMSALSICMIVLVRLTTNWAIPGWASSIGVLLAVFLIQTVILSLMFIFIILAGRNNYSFVPQRDFHFYVLRVHHLLKCT
;
A
#
# COMPACT_ATOMS: atom_id res chain seq x y z
N MET A 1 0.08 24.21 24.71
CA MET A 1 -0.96 23.44 25.40
C MET A 1 -1.65 22.62 24.34
N VAL A 2 -1.30 21.34 24.17
CA VAL A 2 -2.03 20.44 23.27
C VAL A 2 -3.15 19.87 24.14
N CYS A 3 -4.37 20.27 23.81
CA CYS A 3 -5.55 20.06 24.64
C CYS A 3 -5.82 18.58 24.89
N ASP A 4 -6.13 18.25 26.14
CA ASP A 4 -6.64 16.99 26.71
C ASP A 4 -8.02 16.59 26.16
N ARG A 5 -8.41 17.07 24.97
CA ARG A 5 -9.70 16.72 24.38
C ARG A 5 -9.58 15.36 23.70
N PRO A 6 -10.57 14.46 23.84
CA PRO A 6 -10.60 13.23 23.07
C PRO A 6 -10.60 13.55 21.58
N ILE A 7 -9.72 12.88 20.82
CA ILE A 7 -9.62 13.01 19.37
C ILE A 7 -10.92 12.50 18.76
N SER A 8 -11.55 13.30 17.90
CA SER A 8 -12.64 12.78 17.05
C SER A 8 -12.05 11.80 16.04
N LEU A 9 -12.24 10.50 16.31
CA LEU A 9 -11.60 9.43 15.55
C LEU A 9 -12.58 8.78 14.58
N LEU A 10 -12.16 8.64 13.32
CA LEU A 10 -12.84 7.82 12.33
C LEU A 10 -12.06 6.51 12.11
N VAL A 11 -12.68 5.36 12.34
CA VAL A 11 -12.10 4.06 12.03
C VAL A 11 -12.58 3.62 10.64
N LEU A 12 -11.66 3.50 9.70
CA LEU A 12 -11.93 3.06 8.33
C LEU A 12 -11.55 1.59 8.17
N ILE A 13 -12.53 0.77 7.81
CA ILE A 13 -12.38 -0.70 7.68
C ILE A 13 -12.84 -1.16 6.30
N PRO A 14 -11.95 -1.59 5.40
CA PRO A 14 -12.35 -2.21 4.14
C PRO A 14 -12.81 -3.66 4.35
N VAL A 15 -13.93 -4.04 3.75
CA VAL A 15 -14.53 -5.38 3.90
C VAL A 15 -14.92 -5.96 2.54
N PHE A 16 -14.67 -7.27 2.37
CA PHE A 16 -15.20 -8.05 1.26
C PHE A 16 -15.62 -9.44 1.76
N ASN A 17 -16.91 -9.72 1.75
CA ASN A 17 -17.50 -10.99 2.17
C ASN A 17 -17.07 -11.43 3.59
N ASP A 18 -16.81 -10.51 4.52
CA ASP A 18 -16.29 -10.82 5.87
C ASP A 18 -17.07 -10.17 7.02
N TRP A 19 -18.39 -10.13 6.86
CA TRP A 19 -19.28 -9.46 7.81
C TRP A 19 -19.19 -10.01 9.24
N LYS A 20 -18.90 -11.30 9.41
CA LYS A 20 -18.74 -11.94 10.72
C LYS A 20 -17.44 -11.54 11.44
N SER A 21 -16.34 -11.39 10.71
CA SER A 21 -15.10 -10.89 11.31
C SER A 21 -15.25 -9.42 11.71
N LEU A 22 -15.91 -8.64 10.84
CA LEU A 22 -16.25 -7.24 11.14
C LEU A 22 -17.09 -7.13 12.42
N SER A 23 -18.15 -7.92 12.59
CA SER A 23 -19.02 -7.82 13.77
C SER A 23 -18.26 -8.11 15.07
N LEU A 24 -17.41 -9.15 15.08
CA LEU A 24 -16.56 -9.47 16.22
C LEU A 24 -15.55 -8.36 16.51
N LEU A 25 -14.95 -7.79 15.46
CA LEU A 25 -14.01 -6.67 15.58
C LEU A 25 -14.69 -5.43 16.16
N LEU A 26 -15.91 -5.10 15.73
CA LEU A 26 -16.65 -3.95 16.25
C LEU A 26 -16.97 -4.11 17.74
N ALA A 27 -17.36 -5.30 18.19
CA ALA A 27 -17.58 -5.57 19.60
C ALA A 27 -16.29 -5.45 20.43
N GLU A 28 -15.16 -5.96 19.93
CA GLU A 28 -13.86 -5.83 20.60
C GLU A 28 -13.36 -4.37 20.62
N LEU A 29 -13.57 -3.66 19.53
CA LEU A 29 -13.21 -2.25 19.38
C LEU A 29 -14.02 -1.38 20.34
N ASP A 30 -15.34 -1.57 20.39
CA ASP A 30 -16.23 -0.85 21.29
C ASP A 30 -15.81 -1.03 22.76
N LYS A 31 -15.62 -2.28 23.17
CA LYS A 31 -15.17 -2.60 24.53
C LYS A 31 -13.84 -1.92 24.87
N THR A 32 -12.84 -2.05 23.99
CA THR A 32 -11.49 -1.51 24.23
C THR A 32 -11.48 0.03 24.25
N PHE A 33 -12.28 0.66 23.40
CA PHE A 33 -12.36 2.12 23.32
C PHE A 33 -13.18 2.69 24.50
N ALA A 34 -14.23 1.99 24.95
CA ALA A 34 -14.99 2.35 26.14
C ALA A 34 -14.10 2.31 27.40
N GLU A 35 -13.29 1.26 27.56
CA GLU A 35 -12.34 1.12 28.69
C GLU A 35 -11.26 2.22 28.73
N SER A 36 -10.97 2.86 27.59
CA SER A 36 -9.98 3.93 27.45
C SER A 36 -10.60 5.32 27.28
N GLU A 37 -11.92 5.46 27.47
CA GLU A 37 -12.68 6.69 27.28
C GLU A 37 -12.48 7.33 25.90
N GLN A 38 -12.12 6.53 24.91
CA GLN A 38 -11.97 6.95 23.52
C GLN A 38 -13.29 6.71 22.79
N ILE A 39 -13.72 7.71 22.01
CA ILE A 39 -14.95 7.63 21.22
C ILE A 39 -14.58 7.61 19.75
N CYS A 40 -15.34 6.88 18.93
CA CYS A 40 -15.10 6.86 17.48
C CYS A 40 -16.38 6.74 16.64
N SER A 41 -16.26 7.13 15.38
CA SER A 41 -17.15 6.73 14.30
C SER A 41 -16.48 5.64 13.47
N VAL A 42 -17.26 4.75 12.87
CA VAL A 42 -16.75 3.70 11.98
C VAL A 42 -17.28 3.91 10.57
N LEU A 43 -16.37 3.92 9.59
CA LEU A 43 -16.66 3.86 8.17
C LEU A 43 -16.22 2.51 7.61
N VAL A 44 -17.19 1.65 7.32
CA VAL A 44 -16.94 0.38 6.64
C VAL A 44 -16.97 0.63 5.14
N VAL A 45 -15.91 0.28 4.42
CA VAL A 45 -15.89 0.34 2.95
C VAL A 45 -16.16 -1.05 2.41
N ASP A 46 -17.38 -1.29 1.95
CA ASP A 46 -17.76 -2.56 1.34
C ASP A 46 -17.29 -2.62 -0.12
N ASP A 47 -16.30 -3.46 -0.39
CA ASP A 47 -15.69 -3.68 -1.71
C ASP A 47 -16.58 -4.56 -2.61
N ALA A 48 -17.86 -4.19 -2.69
CA ALA A 48 -18.94 -4.88 -3.39
C ALA A 48 -19.06 -6.36 -3.00
N SER A 49 -19.27 -6.62 -1.70
CA SER A 49 -19.54 -7.96 -1.21
C SER A 49 -20.70 -8.63 -1.95
N THR A 50 -20.53 -9.91 -2.25
CA THR A 50 -21.55 -10.74 -2.92
C THR A 50 -22.59 -11.27 -1.94
N ILE A 51 -22.26 -11.29 -0.64
CA ILE A 51 -23.18 -11.61 0.45
C ILE A 51 -23.71 -10.32 1.06
N GLN A 52 -25.03 -10.27 1.26
CA GLN A 52 -25.66 -9.16 1.96
C GLN A 52 -25.20 -9.12 3.42
N VAL A 53 -25.14 -7.91 3.97
CA VAL A 53 -24.91 -7.65 5.39
C VAL A 53 -26.03 -8.28 6.19
N PRO A 54 -25.76 -9.26 7.07
CA PRO A 54 -26.77 -9.78 7.97
C PRO A 54 -27.20 -8.68 8.95
N SER A 55 -28.50 -8.43 9.05
CA SER A 55 -29.05 -7.35 9.89
C SER A 55 -28.64 -7.48 11.36
N GLU A 56 -28.39 -8.70 11.83
CA GLU A 56 -27.95 -9.01 13.19
C GLU A 56 -26.52 -8.57 13.53
N TYR A 57 -25.65 -8.33 12.54
CA TYR A 57 -24.21 -8.13 12.79
C TYR A 57 -23.82 -6.71 13.14
N LEU A 58 -24.71 -5.73 12.99
CA LEU A 58 -24.38 -4.30 13.08
C LEU A 58 -25.38 -3.48 13.91
N LEU A 59 -26.22 -4.16 14.70
CA LEU A 59 -27.29 -3.53 15.49
C LEU A 59 -27.07 -3.66 17.00
N GLU A 60 -25.89 -4.09 17.46
CA GLU A 60 -25.60 -4.10 18.88
C GLU A 60 -25.47 -2.66 19.42
N PRO A 61 -26.01 -2.36 20.61
CA PRO A 61 -25.81 -1.06 21.24
C PRO A 61 -24.34 -0.94 21.65
N TYR A 62 -23.63 -0.02 21.00
CA TYR A 62 -22.24 0.30 21.30
C TYR A 62 -22.13 1.42 22.33
N GLN A 63 -21.08 1.38 23.16
CA GLN A 63 -20.80 2.40 24.19
C GLN A 63 -19.87 3.51 23.69
N ALA A 64 -18.81 3.13 22.96
CA ALA A 64 -17.78 4.02 22.43
C ALA A 64 -17.95 4.32 20.94
N ILE A 65 -18.57 3.41 20.17
CA ILE A 65 -18.86 3.62 18.76
C ILE A 65 -20.14 4.45 18.59
N GLN A 66 -20.02 5.69 18.12
CA GLN A 66 -21.16 6.60 17.96
C GLN A 66 -21.98 6.34 16.69
N THR A 67 -21.29 6.00 15.61
CA THR A 67 -21.89 5.78 14.31
C THR A 67 -21.18 4.66 13.57
N VAL A 68 -21.95 3.91 12.77
CA VAL A 68 -21.44 2.92 11.83
C VAL A 68 -22.07 3.20 10.47
N ASP A 69 -21.23 3.67 9.55
CA ASP A 69 -21.62 3.95 8.17
C ASP A 69 -20.99 2.92 7.23
N ILE A 70 -21.77 2.41 6.27
CA ILE A 70 -21.27 1.53 5.20
C ILE A 70 -21.23 2.29 3.88
N LEU A 71 -20.03 2.49 3.35
CA LEU A 71 -19.77 2.97 2.00
C LEU A 71 -19.73 1.79 1.03
N GLU A 72 -20.81 1.57 0.29
CA GLU A 72 -20.91 0.47 -0.67
C GLU A 72 -20.28 0.86 -2.01
N LEU A 73 -19.32 0.08 -2.49
CA LEU A 73 -18.67 0.30 -3.79
C LEU A 73 -19.48 -0.35 -4.93
N ARG A 74 -19.42 0.24 -6.12
CA ARG A 74 -20.16 -0.24 -7.32
C ARG A 74 -19.66 -1.57 -7.86
N ARG A 75 -18.42 -1.94 -7.55
CA ARG A 75 -17.79 -3.20 -7.96
C ARG A 75 -16.62 -3.52 -7.05
N ASN A 76 -16.18 -4.77 -7.07
CA ASN A 76 -14.97 -5.18 -6.39
C ASN A 76 -13.74 -4.55 -7.08
N LEU A 77 -12.99 -3.74 -6.34
CA LEU A 77 -11.79 -3.05 -6.77
C LEU A 77 -10.53 -3.59 -6.10
N GLY A 78 -10.69 -4.30 -4.98
CA GLY A 78 -9.62 -4.80 -4.14
C GLY A 78 -9.31 -3.87 -2.98
N HIS A 79 -8.74 -4.49 -1.94
CA HIS A 79 -8.50 -3.89 -0.62
C HIS A 79 -7.78 -2.52 -0.65
N GLN A 80 -6.72 -2.37 -1.43
CA GLN A 80 -5.94 -1.11 -1.49
C GLN A 80 -6.77 0.07 -2.04
N ARG A 81 -7.63 -0.20 -3.03
CA ARG A 81 -8.49 0.82 -3.65
C ARG A 81 -9.67 1.17 -2.77
N ALA A 82 -10.21 0.18 -2.05
CA ALA A 82 -11.22 0.42 -1.03
C ALA A 82 -10.71 1.39 0.05
N ILE A 83 -9.48 1.21 0.53
CA ILE A 83 -8.84 2.18 1.45
C ILE A 83 -8.73 3.56 0.80
N ALA A 84 -8.20 3.65 -0.42
CA ALA A 84 -8.03 4.94 -1.11
C ALA A 84 -9.36 5.69 -1.30
N ILE A 85 -10.44 4.98 -1.68
CA ILE A 85 -11.77 5.55 -1.82
C ILE A 85 -12.33 5.98 -0.46
N GLY A 86 -12.21 5.14 0.57
CA GLY A 86 -12.69 5.46 1.91
C GLY A 86 -11.99 6.69 2.50
N LEU A 87 -10.68 6.83 2.28
CA LEU A 87 -9.90 7.99 2.74
C LEU A 87 -10.35 9.28 2.03
N ALA A 88 -10.58 9.22 0.72
CA ALA A 88 -11.10 10.36 -0.03
C ALA A 88 -12.54 10.71 0.38
N TYR A 89 -13.39 9.71 0.60
CA TYR A 89 -14.75 9.92 1.10
C TYR A 89 -14.75 10.56 2.48
N ALA A 90 -13.92 10.05 3.40
CA ALA A 90 -13.77 10.58 4.75
C ALA A 90 -13.33 12.05 4.73
N GLU A 91 -12.27 12.38 3.98
CA GLU A 91 -11.77 13.75 3.84
C GLU A 91 -12.83 14.72 3.31
N ALA A 92 -13.61 14.28 2.32
CA ALA A 92 -14.60 15.15 1.66
C ALA A 92 -15.92 15.30 2.42
N ASN A 93 -16.36 14.28 3.20
CA ASN A 93 -17.73 14.20 3.70
C ASN A 93 -17.86 14.07 5.22
N LEU A 94 -16.80 13.70 5.95
CA LEU A 94 -16.87 13.39 7.38
C LEU A 94 -15.98 14.35 8.18
N GLN A 95 -16.47 14.81 9.32
CA GLN A 95 -15.65 15.57 10.27
C GLN A 95 -14.93 14.60 11.20
N HIS A 96 -13.62 14.76 11.30
CA HIS A 96 -12.76 13.94 12.14
C HIS A 96 -11.43 14.67 12.38
N ASP A 97 -10.78 14.42 13.51
CA ASP A 97 -9.42 14.90 13.80
C ASP A 97 -8.37 13.93 13.20
N ALA A 98 -8.68 12.62 13.13
CA ALA A 98 -7.84 11.60 12.52
C ALA A 98 -8.64 10.40 12.00
N VAL A 99 -8.07 9.71 11.01
CA VAL A 99 -8.58 8.44 10.47
C VAL A 99 -7.64 7.31 10.85
N LEU A 100 -8.16 6.29 11.53
CA LEU A 100 -7.50 5.01 11.78
C LEU A 100 -7.89 4.04 10.66
N VAL A 101 -6.94 3.64 9.83
CA VAL A 101 -7.12 2.58 8.82
C VAL A 101 -6.77 1.24 9.46
N MET A 102 -7.68 0.26 9.40
CA MET A 102 -7.52 -1.05 10.03
C MET A 102 -8.18 -2.16 9.22
N ASP A 103 -7.57 -3.35 9.19
CA ASP A 103 -8.13 -4.53 8.50
C ASP A 103 -9.26 -5.17 9.33
N GLY A 104 -10.31 -5.68 8.67
CA GLY A 104 -11.50 -6.25 9.32
C GLY A 104 -11.37 -7.68 9.84
N ASP A 105 -10.20 -8.32 9.75
CA ASP A 105 -10.01 -9.74 10.11
C ASP A 105 -9.51 -9.97 11.54
N GLY A 106 -9.18 -8.90 12.28
CA GLY A 106 -8.72 -8.90 13.67
C GLY A 106 -7.22 -9.11 13.86
N GLU A 107 -6.44 -9.20 12.77
CA GLU A 107 -4.97 -9.22 12.89
C GLU A 107 -4.42 -7.87 13.39
N ASP A 108 -5.13 -6.79 13.11
CA ASP A 108 -4.91 -5.47 13.69
C ASP A 108 -5.82 -5.33 14.91
N THR A 109 -5.23 -5.24 16.11
CA THR A 109 -6.01 -5.29 17.36
C THR A 109 -6.40 -3.89 17.84
N PRO A 110 -7.58 -3.73 18.48
CA PRO A 110 -7.98 -2.45 19.08
C PRO A 110 -6.99 -1.92 20.13
N ALA A 111 -6.31 -2.81 20.87
CA ALA A 111 -5.27 -2.40 21.82
C ALA A 111 -4.06 -1.73 21.14
N GLU A 112 -3.65 -2.23 19.97
CA GLU A 112 -2.58 -1.60 19.18
C GLU A 112 -3.07 -0.32 18.47
N ALA A 113 -4.37 -0.20 18.20
CA ALA A 113 -4.97 1.04 17.71
C ALA A 113 -4.84 2.18 18.72
N LEU A 114 -5.07 1.92 20.01
CA LEU A 114 -4.83 2.90 21.09
C LEU A 114 -3.37 3.37 21.10
N ARG A 115 -2.40 2.46 20.93
CA ARG A 115 -0.98 2.82 20.85
C ARG A 115 -0.66 3.71 19.65
N LEU A 116 -1.33 3.51 18.51
CA LEU A 116 -1.21 4.41 17.36
C LEU A 116 -1.78 5.80 17.67
N ILE A 117 -2.94 5.87 18.33
CA ILE A 117 -3.56 7.13 18.75
C ILE A 117 -2.64 7.91 19.69
N ASP A 118 -2.08 7.26 20.69
CA ASP A 118 -1.13 7.88 21.63
C ASP A 118 0.09 8.42 20.90
N LYS A 119 0.67 7.61 19.99
CA LYS A 119 1.82 8.07 19.20
C LYS A 119 1.46 9.24 18.30
N CYS A 120 0.25 9.26 17.74
CA CYS A 120 -0.24 10.37 16.92
C CYS A 120 -0.33 11.67 17.73
N ARG A 121 -0.79 11.58 19.00
CA ARG A 121 -0.80 12.70 19.95
C ARG A 121 0.61 13.19 20.27
N GLU A 122 1.55 12.28 20.53
CA GLU A 122 2.97 12.62 20.77
C GLU A 122 3.58 13.40 19.59
N GLU A 123 3.29 12.97 18.37
CA GLU A 123 3.73 13.63 17.13
C GLU A 123 2.88 14.87 16.77
N LYS A 124 2.04 15.33 17.70
CA LYS A 124 1.19 16.54 17.59
C LYS A 124 0.29 16.54 16.36
N MET A 125 -0.17 15.37 15.91
CA MET A 125 -1.07 15.23 14.75
C MET A 125 -0.45 15.74 13.43
N GLN A 126 0.88 15.80 13.32
CA GLN A 126 1.56 16.32 12.12
C GLN A 126 2.10 15.23 11.19
N LYS A 127 2.12 13.97 11.65
CA LYS A 127 2.69 12.83 10.92
C LYS A 127 1.71 11.67 10.90
N ILE A 128 1.75 10.91 9.81
CA ILE A 128 1.07 9.62 9.70
C ILE A 128 1.84 8.61 10.55
N VAL A 129 1.16 7.82 11.37
CA VAL A 129 1.81 6.79 12.19
C VAL A 129 1.39 5.41 11.67
N PHE A 130 2.37 4.61 11.26
CA PHE A 130 2.16 3.24 10.80
C PHE A 130 2.51 2.20 11.86
N ALA A 131 1.78 1.09 11.85
CA ALA A 131 2.14 -0.09 12.61
C ALA A 131 3.17 -0.94 11.83
N ARG A 132 4.37 -1.08 12.40
CA ARG A 132 5.40 -2.00 11.90
C ARG A 132 5.31 -3.33 12.63
N ARG A 133 5.06 -4.39 11.87
CA ARG A 133 4.96 -5.75 12.41
C ARG A 133 6.32 -6.20 12.96
N SER A 134 6.36 -6.52 14.25
CA SER A 134 7.58 -6.91 14.96
C SER A 134 8.03 -8.35 14.71
N GLN A 135 7.09 -9.29 14.46
CA GLN A 135 7.38 -10.70 14.20
C GLN A 135 6.43 -11.29 13.15
N ARG A 136 6.94 -12.17 12.29
CA ARG A 136 6.14 -12.94 11.34
C ARG A 136 6.37 -14.44 11.58
N SER A 137 5.35 -15.13 12.06
CA SER A 137 5.31 -16.59 12.13
C SER A 137 4.85 -17.14 10.77
N GLU A 138 5.74 -17.10 9.78
CA GLU A 138 5.46 -17.60 8.43
C GLU A 138 6.31 -18.84 8.11
N SER A 139 5.82 -19.69 7.20
CA SER A 139 6.54 -20.87 6.73
C SER A 139 7.93 -20.49 6.17
N PRO A 140 8.99 -21.31 6.36
CA PRO A 140 10.34 -21.01 5.86
C PRO A 140 10.38 -20.75 4.35
N ILE A 141 9.53 -21.41 3.56
CA ILE A 141 9.40 -21.18 2.12
C ILE A 141 8.91 -19.75 1.85
N PHE A 142 7.88 -19.31 2.59
CA PHE A 142 7.35 -17.96 2.47
C PHE A 142 8.40 -16.92 2.87
N GLN A 143 9.18 -17.18 3.93
CA GLN A 143 10.27 -16.30 4.35
C GLN A 143 11.34 -16.15 3.27
N ALA A 144 11.70 -17.24 2.57
CA ALA A 144 12.66 -17.19 1.46
C ALA A 144 12.14 -16.36 0.28
N PHE A 145 10.91 -16.60 -0.19
CA PHE A 145 10.28 -15.80 -1.25
C PHE A 145 10.17 -14.32 -0.84
N TYR A 146 9.79 -14.05 0.41
CA TYR A 146 9.69 -12.70 0.94
C TYR A 146 11.06 -12.00 1.02
N ALA A 147 12.13 -12.73 1.35
CA ALA A 147 13.49 -12.20 1.33
C ALA A 147 13.93 -11.81 -0.09
N VAL A 148 13.66 -12.66 -1.09
CA VAL A 148 13.92 -12.36 -2.50
C VAL A 148 13.11 -11.14 -2.94
N TYR A 149 11.82 -11.08 -2.60
CA TYR A 149 10.97 -9.93 -2.87
C TYR A 149 11.54 -8.65 -2.26
N ARG A 150 11.94 -8.67 -0.98
CA ARG A 150 12.54 -7.50 -0.30
C ARG A 150 13.84 -7.05 -0.96
N LEU A 151 14.69 -7.99 -1.37
CA LEU A 151 15.92 -7.70 -2.08
C LEU A 151 15.63 -7.01 -3.42
N LEU A 152 14.74 -7.60 -4.23
CA LEU A 152 14.34 -7.04 -5.52
C LEU A 152 13.68 -5.67 -5.35
N TYR A 153 12.76 -5.53 -4.39
CA TYR A 153 12.11 -4.27 -4.08
C TYR A 153 13.14 -3.19 -3.73
N ARG A 154 14.11 -3.48 -2.86
CA ARG A 154 15.16 -2.54 -2.48
C ARG A 154 16.09 -2.18 -3.65
N LEU A 155 16.47 -3.16 -4.47
CA LEU A 155 17.33 -2.95 -5.63
C LEU A 155 16.64 -2.06 -6.67
N LEU A 156 15.36 -2.31 -6.93
CA LEU A 156 14.57 -1.59 -7.94
C LEU A 156 14.14 -0.20 -7.44
N THR A 157 13.59 -0.09 -6.23
CA THR A 157 12.99 1.16 -5.72
C THR A 157 13.95 2.01 -4.89
N GLY A 158 14.95 1.38 -4.25
CA GLY A 158 15.83 2.02 -3.27
C GLY A 158 15.21 2.17 -1.88
N GLN A 159 13.98 1.71 -1.70
CA GLN A 159 13.21 1.87 -0.47
C GLN A 159 13.04 0.54 0.25
N THR A 160 12.56 0.59 1.48
CA THR A 160 12.11 -0.59 2.23
C THR A 160 10.73 -0.32 2.81
N ILE A 161 9.72 -1.11 2.44
CA ILE A 161 8.41 -1.09 3.09
C ILE A 161 8.44 -2.12 4.22
N ASN A 162 8.30 -1.64 5.46
CA ASN A 162 8.31 -2.50 6.64
C ASN A 162 6.97 -2.48 7.40
N PHE A 163 5.98 -1.73 6.93
CA PHE A 163 4.67 -1.58 7.55
C PHE A 163 3.53 -1.96 6.58
N GLY A 164 2.38 -2.31 7.15
CA GLY A 164 1.16 -2.68 6.41
C GLY A 164 0.22 -1.50 6.21
N ASN A 165 -1.09 -1.76 6.15
CA ASN A 165 -2.11 -0.72 6.01
C ASN A 165 -2.52 -0.11 7.36
N PHE A 166 -2.30 -0.84 8.46
CA PHE A 166 -2.66 -0.40 9.79
C PHE A 166 -1.93 0.88 10.19
N SER A 167 -2.69 1.98 10.30
CA SER A 167 -2.12 3.32 10.48
C SER A 167 -3.16 4.31 10.97
N ILE A 168 -2.68 5.39 11.56
CA ILE A 168 -3.49 6.56 11.89
C ILE A 168 -2.99 7.79 11.11
N ILE A 169 -3.92 8.50 10.50
CA ILE A 169 -3.69 9.63 9.60
C ILE A 169 -4.42 10.84 10.18
N PRO A 170 -3.71 11.87 10.67
CA PRO A 170 -4.36 13.10 11.09
C PRO A 170 -5.00 13.84 9.90
N ALA A 171 -6.03 14.65 10.17
CA ALA A 171 -6.82 15.32 9.13
C ALA A 171 -5.98 16.20 8.17
N GLU A 172 -4.98 16.93 8.68
CA GLU A 172 -4.13 17.79 7.84
C GLU A 172 -3.25 16.96 6.86
N PRO A 173 -2.49 15.93 7.31
CA PRO A 173 -1.86 14.96 6.40
C PRO A 173 -2.83 14.30 5.42
N LEU A 174 -4.06 13.96 5.86
CA LEU A 174 -5.07 13.31 5.02
C LEU A 174 -5.47 14.19 3.82
N GLN A 175 -5.66 15.50 4.02
CA GLN A 175 -6.00 16.43 2.94
C GLN A 175 -4.99 16.38 1.79
N ARG A 176 -3.70 16.33 2.12
CA ARG A 176 -2.62 16.21 1.12
C ARG A 176 -2.60 14.82 0.50
N LEU A 177 -2.84 13.80 1.32
CA LEU A 177 -2.80 12.41 0.92
C LEU A 177 -3.93 12.07 -0.06
N ALA A 178 -5.14 12.57 0.14
CA ALA A 178 -6.30 12.32 -0.74
C ALA A 178 -6.05 12.76 -2.20
N ALA A 179 -5.16 13.73 -2.44
CA ALA A 179 -4.76 14.17 -3.77
C ALA A 179 -3.68 13.28 -4.44
N VAL A 180 -3.14 12.28 -3.74
CA VAL A 180 -2.05 11.42 -4.24
C VAL A 180 -2.62 10.27 -5.07
N SER A 181 -2.33 10.29 -6.37
CA SER A 181 -2.80 9.28 -7.33
C SER A 181 -2.32 7.85 -7.01
N GLU A 182 -1.12 7.72 -6.44
CA GLU A 182 -0.47 6.43 -6.21
C GLU A 182 -1.14 5.58 -5.13
N LEU A 183 -1.99 6.17 -4.29
CA LEU A 183 -2.80 5.43 -3.33
C LEU A 183 -3.72 4.42 -4.03
N TRP A 184 -4.15 4.72 -5.25
CA TRP A 184 -4.97 3.82 -6.06
C TRP A 184 -4.27 2.49 -6.38
N ASN A 185 -2.95 2.51 -6.49
CA ASN A 185 -2.17 1.31 -6.79
C ASN A 185 -1.79 0.57 -5.52
N HIS A 186 -1.32 1.31 -4.51
CA HIS A 186 -0.96 0.74 -3.23
C HIS A 186 -0.85 1.84 -2.16
N TYR A 187 -1.63 1.73 -1.09
CA TYR A 187 -1.74 2.69 0.01
C TYR A 187 -0.38 3.00 0.66
N ALA A 188 0.27 2.02 1.30
CA ALA A 188 1.53 2.24 2.02
C ALA A 188 2.66 2.81 1.13
N ALA A 189 2.84 2.25 -0.07
CA ALA A 189 3.81 2.75 -1.05
C ALA A 189 3.45 4.17 -1.55
N GLY A 190 2.17 4.45 -1.75
CA GLY A 190 1.66 5.76 -2.13
C GLY A 190 1.95 6.81 -1.05
N VAL A 191 1.76 6.46 0.23
CA VAL A 191 2.13 7.35 1.35
C VAL A 191 3.64 7.65 1.34
N MET A 192 4.49 6.63 1.17
CA MET A 192 5.94 6.85 1.08
C MET A 192 6.33 7.76 -0.10
N ARG A 193 5.64 7.64 -1.24
CA ARG A 193 5.91 8.47 -2.42
C ARG A 193 5.36 9.89 -2.28
N SER A 194 4.30 10.10 -1.51
CA SER A 194 3.65 11.40 -1.30
C SER A 194 4.54 12.45 -0.64
N ARG A 195 5.60 12.03 0.06
CA ARG A 195 6.45 12.88 0.92
C ARG A 195 5.71 13.55 2.08
N VAL A 196 4.48 13.14 2.37
CA VAL A 196 3.80 13.50 3.62
C VAL A 196 4.59 12.90 4.78
N PRO A 197 4.87 13.67 5.86
CA PRO A 197 5.62 13.16 7.01
C PRO A 197 4.96 11.93 7.63
N TRP A 198 5.74 10.89 7.88
CA TRP A 198 5.28 9.66 8.53
C TRP A 198 6.33 9.11 9.50
N THR A 199 5.88 8.29 10.44
CA THR A 199 6.70 7.52 11.38
C THR A 199 6.06 6.15 11.60
N ASP A 200 6.76 5.23 12.25
CA ASP A 200 6.23 3.92 12.61
C ASP A 200 6.46 3.56 14.09
N ILE A 201 5.65 2.64 14.60
CA ILE A 201 5.84 1.99 15.90
C ILE A 201 5.79 0.46 15.76
N PRO A 202 6.58 -0.28 16.56
CA PRO A 202 6.51 -1.74 16.56
C PRO A 202 5.21 -2.22 17.22
N THR A 203 4.46 -3.04 16.49
CA THR A 203 3.19 -3.64 16.94
C THR A 203 3.26 -5.16 16.92
N LYS A 204 2.41 -5.77 17.77
CA LYS A 204 2.16 -7.21 17.76
C LYS A 204 0.96 -7.47 16.86
N ARG A 205 1.04 -8.50 16.00
CA ARG A 205 -0.09 -8.92 15.17
C ARG A 205 -1.01 -9.78 16.02
N GLY A 206 -2.31 -9.50 15.97
CA GLY A 206 -3.35 -10.35 16.53
C GLY A 206 -3.54 -11.64 15.73
N TYR A 207 -4.60 -12.36 16.06
CA TYR A 207 -5.03 -13.57 15.37
C TYR A 207 -6.32 -13.29 14.61
N ARG A 208 -6.55 -14.00 13.50
CA ARG A 208 -7.82 -13.88 12.79
C ARG A 208 -8.98 -14.31 13.68
N LEU A 209 -10.01 -13.49 13.74
CA LEU A 209 -11.23 -13.76 14.50
C LEU A 209 -12.07 -14.85 13.84
N HIS A 210 -12.12 -14.87 12.51
CA HIS A 210 -12.88 -15.87 11.76
C HIS A 210 -12.31 -16.09 10.34
N GLY A 211 -12.59 -17.26 9.77
CA GLY A 211 -12.27 -17.57 8.37
C GLY A 211 -10.79 -17.88 8.08
N THR A 212 -10.48 -18.03 6.80
CA THR A 212 -9.13 -18.29 6.27
C THR A 212 -8.67 -17.14 5.38
N SER A 213 -7.36 -17.07 5.10
CA SER A 213 -6.81 -16.06 4.19
C SER A 213 -7.50 -16.12 2.83
N LYS A 214 -8.17 -15.03 2.44
CA LYS A 214 -8.74 -14.87 1.09
C LYS A 214 -7.68 -14.58 0.03
N MET A 215 -6.45 -14.24 0.44
CA MET A 215 -5.35 -13.93 -0.47
C MET A 215 -4.61 -15.22 -0.87
N ASN A 216 -4.67 -15.56 -2.15
CA ASN A 216 -3.91 -16.66 -2.76
C ASN A 216 -2.53 -16.18 -3.26
N PHE A 217 -1.66 -17.10 -3.69
CA PHE A 217 -0.31 -16.76 -4.15
C PHE A 217 -0.29 -15.76 -5.31
N ALA A 218 -1.17 -15.92 -6.31
CA ALA A 218 -1.24 -15.02 -7.47
C ALA A 218 -1.61 -13.59 -7.07
N SER A 219 -2.63 -13.43 -6.22
CA SER A 219 -3.04 -12.12 -5.69
C SER A 219 -1.95 -11.48 -4.84
N LEU A 220 -1.19 -12.27 -4.07
CA LEU A 220 -0.03 -11.78 -3.31
C LEU A 220 1.08 -11.25 -4.25
N VAL A 221 1.37 -11.95 -5.35
CA VAL A 221 2.35 -11.49 -6.35
C VAL A 221 1.89 -10.20 -7.02
N ILE A 222 0.62 -10.13 -7.43
CA ILE A 222 0.04 -8.90 -8.01
C ILE A 222 0.09 -7.74 -7.03
N HIS A 223 -0.18 -7.99 -5.74
CA HIS A 223 -0.08 -6.99 -4.69
C HIS A 223 1.36 -6.45 -4.53
N GLY A 224 2.36 -7.34 -4.50
CA GLY A 224 3.77 -6.94 -4.46
C GLY A 224 4.21 -6.16 -5.70
N LEU A 225 3.78 -6.59 -6.89
CA LEU A 225 4.04 -5.86 -8.15
C LEU A 225 3.38 -4.48 -8.15
N SER A 226 2.18 -4.35 -7.57
CA SER A 226 1.49 -3.07 -7.42
C SER A 226 2.29 -2.11 -6.53
N ALA A 227 2.87 -2.60 -5.43
CA ALA A 227 3.77 -1.80 -4.58
C ALA A 227 5.02 -1.32 -5.32
N ILE A 228 5.62 -2.17 -6.17
CA ILE A 228 6.79 -1.82 -6.99
C ILE A 228 6.41 -0.80 -8.06
N SER A 229 5.23 -0.94 -8.68
CA SER A 229 4.76 -0.07 -9.77
C SER A 229 4.63 1.41 -9.36
N VAL A 230 4.38 1.67 -8.07
CA VAL A 230 4.36 3.02 -7.50
C VAL A 230 5.69 3.74 -7.70
N PHE A 231 6.81 3.04 -7.86
CA PHE A 231 8.13 3.62 -8.09
C PHE A 231 8.64 3.44 -9.53
N SER A 232 7.73 3.18 -10.48
CA SER A 232 8.05 2.91 -11.89
C SER A 232 9.00 3.93 -12.53
N GLU A 233 8.84 5.22 -12.23
CA GLU A 233 9.74 6.28 -12.73
C GLU A 233 11.19 6.12 -12.25
N ILE A 234 11.37 5.81 -10.96
CA ILE A 234 12.70 5.57 -10.37
C ILE A 234 13.31 4.28 -10.95
N ILE A 235 12.48 3.24 -11.10
CA ILE A 235 12.89 1.97 -11.69
C ILE A 235 13.33 2.18 -13.14
N GLY A 236 12.56 2.94 -13.93
CA GLY A 236 12.88 3.26 -15.31
C GLY A 236 14.23 3.99 -15.40
N ALA A 237 14.40 5.07 -14.63
CA ALA A 237 15.66 5.82 -14.61
C ALA A 237 16.86 4.95 -14.22
N ARG A 238 16.73 4.07 -13.23
CA ARG A 238 17.77 3.11 -12.85
C ARG A 238 18.06 2.10 -13.96
N LEU A 239 17.02 1.57 -14.60
CA LEU A 239 17.16 0.62 -15.70
C LEU A 239 17.92 1.24 -16.87
N LEU A 240 17.63 2.50 -17.23
CA LEU A 240 18.41 3.25 -18.22
C LEU A 240 19.86 3.47 -17.79
N PHE A 241 20.09 3.82 -16.53
CA PHE A 241 21.45 4.03 -16.04
C PHE A 241 22.26 2.73 -16.14
N PHE A 242 21.71 1.61 -15.64
CA PHE A 242 22.37 0.32 -15.72
C PHE A 242 22.56 -0.18 -17.15
N SER A 243 21.58 0.02 -18.04
CA SER A 243 21.74 -0.35 -19.45
C SER A 243 22.84 0.50 -20.13
N SER A 244 22.92 1.79 -19.81
CA SER A 244 23.98 2.68 -20.31
C SER A 244 25.38 2.26 -19.84
N VAL A 245 25.53 1.91 -18.56
CA VAL A 245 26.79 1.37 -18.01
C VAL A 245 27.17 0.06 -18.70
N LEU A 246 26.21 -0.83 -18.92
CA LEU A 246 26.44 -2.11 -19.57
C LEU A 246 26.87 -1.95 -21.04
N ILE A 247 26.27 -1.02 -21.78
CA ILE A 247 26.74 -0.65 -23.13
C ILE A 247 28.19 -0.17 -23.07
N LEU A 248 28.52 0.75 -22.16
CA LEU A 248 29.86 1.31 -22.06
C LEU A 248 30.91 0.20 -21.80
N MET A 249 30.64 -0.68 -20.83
CA MET A 249 31.51 -1.82 -20.52
C MET A 249 31.69 -2.76 -21.71
N SER A 250 30.63 -2.96 -22.49
CA SER A 250 30.66 -3.83 -23.66
C SER A 250 31.36 -3.18 -24.85
N ALA A 251 31.18 -1.89 -25.07
CA ALA A 251 31.91 -1.12 -26.07
C ALA A 251 33.42 -1.11 -25.75
N LEU A 252 33.80 -0.94 -24.48
CA LEU A 252 35.18 -1.07 -24.01
C LEU A 252 35.74 -2.48 -24.27
N SER A 253 34.95 -3.53 -24.00
CA SER A 253 35.32 -4.92 -24.25
C SER A 253 35.55 -5.20 -25.74
N ILE A 254 34.63 -4.74 -26.61
CA ILE A 254 34.76 -4.88 -28.06
C ILE A 254 35.98 -4.10 -28.56
N CYS A 255 36.17 -2.86 -28.10
CA CYS A 255 37.33 -2.05 -28.44
C CYS A 255 38.65 -2.74 -28.04
N MET A 256 38.69 -3.39 -26.88
CA MET A 256 39.84 -4.15 -26.42
C MET A 256 40.10 -5.37 -27.33
N ILE A 257 39.08 -6.14 -27.68
CA ILE A 257 39.21 -7.29 -28.59
C ILE A 257 39.76 -6.86 -29.95
N VAL A 258 39.24 -5.75 -30.50
CA VAL A 258 39.73 -5.18 -31.76
C VAL A 258 41.18 -4.73 -31.62
N LEU A 259 41.54 -4.06 -30.52
CA LEU A 259 42.92 -3.61 -30.27
C LEU A 259 43.89 -4.80 -30.22
N VAL A 260 43.57 -5.85 -29.45
CA VAL A 260 44.40 -7.07 -29.35
C VAL A 260 44.55 -7.73 -30.72
N ARG A 261 43.49 -7.75 -31.53
CA ARG A 261 43.56 -8.30 -32.89
C ARG A 261 44.47 -7.50 -33.81
N LEU A 262 44.49 -6.17 -33.67
CA LEU A 262 45.32 -5.29 -34.50
C LEU A 262 46.78 -5.27 -34.05
N THR A 263 47.06 -5.40 -32.75
CA THR A 263 48.43 -5.37 -32.22
C THR A 263 49.10 -6.75 -32.20
N THR A 264 48.32 -7.83 -32.22
CA THR A 264 48.84 -9.16 -31.91
C THR A 264 48.33 -10.22 -32.90
N ASN A 265 49.21 -11.11 -33.35
CA ASN A 265 48.87 -12.20 -34.27
C ASN A 265 48.17 -13.40 -33.61
N TRP A 266 47.57 -13.21 -32.42
CA TRP A 266 46.94 -14.30 -31.70
C TRP A 266 45.69 -14.76 -32.46
N ALA A 267 45.53 -16.08 -32.57
CA ALA A 267 44.35 -16.68 -33.17
C ALA A 267 43.16 -16.47 -32.23
N ILE A 268 42.25 -15.55 -32.58
CA ILE A 268 41.01 -15.38 -31.86
C ILE A 268 40.09 -16.55 -32.25
N PRO A 269 39.65 -17.38 -31.29
CA PRO A 269 38.76 -18.50 -31.60
C PRO A 269 37.46 -18.01 -32.26
N GLY A 270 36.98 -18.72 -33.28
CA GLY A 270 35.77 -18.33 -34.02
C GLY A 270 34.54 -18.13 -33.13
N TRP A 271 34.42 -18.88 -32.03
CA TRP A 271 33.33 -18.73 -31.05
C TRP A 271 33.31 -17.36 -30.37
N ALA A 272 34.47 -16.69 -30.22
CA ALA A 272 34.54 -15.36 -29.60
C ALA A 272 33.84 -14.29 -30.45
N SER A 273 33.90 -14.43 -31.78
CA SER A 273 33.19 -13.53 -32.70
C SER A 273 31.66 -13.71 -32.61
N SER A 274 31.19 -14.96 -32.56
CA SER A 274 29.77 -15.29 -32.43
C SER A 274 29.20 -14.81 -31.09
N ILE A 275 29.94 -14.99 -29.99
CA ILE A 275 29.53 -14.48 -28.67
C ILE A 275 29.52 -12.94 -28.67
N GLY A 276 30.50 -12.29 -29.31
CA GLY A 276 30.54 -10.83 -29.41
C GLY A 276 29.31 -10.25 -30.11
N VAL A 277 28.90 -10.84 -31.23
CA VAL A 277 27.68 -10.44 -31.95
C VAL A 277 26.43 -10.69 -31.10
N LEU A 278 26.33 -11.86 -30.46
CA LEU A 278 25.19 -12.18 -29.59
C LEU A 278 25.06 -11.19 -28.41
N LEU A 279 26.19 -10.85 -27.77
CA LEU A 279 26.22 -9.84 -26.72
C LEU A 279 25.79 -8.46 -27.25
N ALA A 280 26.28 -8.05 -28.41
CA ALA A 280 25.86 -6.79 -29.03
C ALA A 280 24.35 -6.71 -29.26
N VAL A 281 23.73 -7.79 -29.74
CA VAL A 281 22.27 -7.89 -29.91
C VAL A 281 21.55 -7.76 -28.57
N PHE A 282 21.97 -8.50 -27.55
CA PHE A 282 21.36 -8.41 -26.22
C PHE A 282 21.47 -7.01 -25.62
N LEU A 283 22.60 -6.32 -25.82
CA LEU A 283 22.80 -4.96 -25.32
C LEU A 283 21.85 -3.98 -25.99
N ILE A 284 21.80 -3.98 -27.33
CA ILE A 284 20.87 -3.13 -28.08
C ILE A 284 19.43 -3.41 -27.62
N GLN A 285 19.05 -4.68 -27.45
CA GLN A 285 17.72 -5.05 -26.98
C GLN A 285 17.43 -4.53 -25.56
N THR A 286 18.38 -4.66 -24.61
CA THR A 286 18.19 -4.14 -23.24
C THR A 286 17.98 -2.63 -23.23
N VAL A 287 18.66 -1.89 -24.11
CA VAL A 287 18.56 -0.43 -24.22
C VAL A 287 17.22 -0.03 -24.80
N ILE A 288 16.82 -0.65 -25.92
CA ILE A 288 15.52 -0.40 -26.54
C ILE A 288 14.40 -0.70 -25.55
N LEU A 289 14.46 -1.81 -24.81
CA LEU A 289 13.46 -2.15 -23.79
C LEU A 289 13.44 -1.12 -22.66
N SER A 290 14.61 -0.67 -22.18
CA SER A 290 14.68 0.34 -21.12
C SER A 290 14.15 1.72 -21.55
N LEU A 291 14.42 2.13 -22.80
CA LEU A 291 13.89 3.35 -23.39
C LEU A 291 12.37 3.25 -23.58
N MET A 292 11.89 2.15 -24.15
CA MET A 292 10.46 1.90 -24.33
C MET A 292 9.71 1.94 -23.00
N PHE A 293 10.25 1.29 -21.97
CA PHE A 293 9.65 1.31 -20.63
C PHE A 293 9.50 2.73 -20.08
N ILE A 294 10.53 3.58 -20.21
CA ILE A 294 10.43 4.98 -19.78
C ILE A 294 9.45 5.79 -20.63
N PHE A 295 9.46 5.63 -21.95
CA PHE A 295 8.52 6.36 -22.79
C PHE A 295 7.07 5.98 -22.50
N ILE A 296 6.80 4.70 -22.18
CA ILE A 296 5.48 4.26 -21.72
C ILE A 296 5.10 4.98 -20.42
N ILE A 297 6.01 5.08 -19.45
CA ILE A 297 5.77 5.79 -18.19
C ILE A 297 5.51 7.29 -18.43
N LEU A 298 6.35 7.93 -19.25
CA LEU A 298 6.22 9.36 -19.57
C LEU A 298 4.95 9.65 -20.36
N ALA A 299 4.59 8.80 -21.33
CA ALA A 299 3.31 8.90 -22.04
C ALA A 299 2.12 8.73 -21.09
N GLY A 300 2.25 7.84 -20.09
CA GLY A 300 1.27 7.65 -19.03
C GLY A 300 0.98 8.92 -18.21
N ARG A 301 1.94 9.85 -18.08
CA ARG A 301 1.72 11.13 -17.37
C ARG A 301 0.73 12.05 -18.06
N ASN A 302 0.58 11.92 -19.38
CA ASN A 302 -0.40 12.70 -20.15
C ASN A 302 -1.82 12.13 -20.04
N ASN A 303 -1.97 10.92 -19.51
CA ASN A 303 -3.28 10.36 -19.22
C ASN A 303 -3.79 10.89 -17.87
N TYR A 304 -5.09 11.13 -17.77
CA TYR A 304 -5.71 11.47 -16.50
C TYR A 304 -5.64 10.27 -15.55
N SER A 305 -4.65 10.28 -14.64
CA SER A 305 -4.58 9.32 -13.56
C SER A 305 -5.78 9.47 -12.62
N PHE A 306 -6.23 8.36 -12.03
CA PHE A 306 -7.20 8.40 -10.95
C PHE A 306 -6.62 9.21 -9.78
N VAL A 307 -7.36 10.20 -9.31
CA VAL A 307 -7.03 10.98 -8.11
C VAL A 307 -8.13 10.71 -7.09
N PRO A 308 -7.84 10.12 -5.92
CA PRO A 308 -8.86 9.75 -4.95
C PRO A 308 -9.83 10.90 -4.63
N GLN A 309 -9.31 12.08 -4.29
CA GLN A 309 -10.11 13.26 -3.98
C GLN A 309 -11.08 13.67 -5.11
N ARG A 310 -10.67 13.54 -6.38
CA ARG A 310 -11.49 13.92 -7.54
C ARG A 310 -12.48 12.82 -7.93
N ASP A 311 -12.03 11.58 -7.96
CA ASP A 311 -12.67 10.50 -8.72
C ASP A 311 -13.40 9.47 -7.86
N PHE A 312 -13.29 9.52 -6.52
CA PHE A 312 -13.89 8.49 -5.64
C PHE A 312 -15.40 8.30 -5.86
N HIS A 313 -16.13 9.40 -6.13
CA HIS A 313 -17.58 9.41 -6.29
C HIS A 313 -18.06 8.54 -7.47
N PHE A 314 -17.20 8.26 -8.46
CA PHE A 314 -17.52 7.33 -9.55
C PHE A 314 -17.58 5.87 -9.11
N TYR A 315 -17.05 5.54 -7.95
CA TYR A 315 -16.98 4.18 -7.43
C TYR A 315 -17.91 3.94 -6.24
N VAL A 316 -18.45 4.99 -5.64
CA VAL A 316 -19.44 4.89 -4.56
C VAL A 316 -20.83 4.63 -5.15
N LEU A 317 -21.47 3.56 -4.70
CA LEU A 317 -22.86 3.24 -5.05
C LEU A 317 -23.84 3.99 -4.14
N ARG A 318 -23.69 3.83 -2.83
CA ARG A 318 -24.53 4.43 -1.79
C ARG A 318 -23.85 4.36 -0.42
N VAL A 319 -24.37 5.13 0.51
CA VAL A 319 -23.94 5.15 1.92
C VAL A 319 -25.12 4.71 2.77
N HIS A 320 -24.93 3.68 3.58
CA HIS A 320 -25.91 3.23 4.56
C HIS A 320 -25.52 3.71 5.94
N HIS A 321 -26.40 4.45 6.60
CA HIS A 321 -26.22 4.86 7.99
C HIS A 321 -26.94 3.84 8.88
N LEU A 322 -26.19 2.97 9.55
CA LEU A 322 -26.79 1.87 10.31
C LEU A 322 -27.07 2.23 11.77
N LEU A 323 -26.21 3.06 12.36
CA LEU A 323 -26.34 3.52 13.74
C LEU A 323 -26.08 5.02 13.81
N LYS A 324 -27.03 5.75 14.40
CA LYS A 324 -26.80 7.05 15.02
C LYS A 324 -27.27 6.90 16.47
N CYS A 325 -26.35 6.89 17.42
CA CYS A 325 -26.73 7.06 18.83
C CYS A 325 -27.48 8.39 18.95
N THR A 326 -28.76 8.33 19.31
CA THR A 326 -29.57 9.46 19.77
C THR A 326 -29.16 9.86 21.17
#